data_AF-A0A8J7M056-F1
#
_entry.id   AF-A0A8J7M056-F1
#
_cell.length_a   1.000
_cell.length_b   1.000
_cell.length_c   1.000
_cell.angle_alpha   90.00
_cell.angle_beta   90.00
_cell.angle_gamma   90.00
#
_symmetry.space_group_name_H-M   'P 1'
#
loop_
_entity.id
_entity.type
_entity.pdbx_description
1 polymer ?
#
loop_
_entity_poly.entity_id
_entity_poly.type
_entity_poly.pdbx_seq_one_letter_code
_entity_poly.pdbx_strand_id
1 'polypeptide(L)'
;MHHLYRLFIVLILCSVLPTVATAGWFSKDPLKREIISTPAGAKVSYSLKGEDQWVALGTTPFADQFEPDKFPAGYYRVEKEGYKSETRLQPAPPANGKPQSFKLAFSMQPITTIRLTVTSKPSEAMILFGTDKNNITKQLGPTPYKESKTDAASEEKPSWEKGYYLARLNGYRPKMIATEASSSDVELHFDLEPLPTAPAPPEIEYPDADAVAYKPVFIDAFKNPDEEIPTAAAVAVMDFNGVPKDVQTTITDSLILKLQRKGFPVLEREYLEKAIADVNGPAPAPVAAGATEAVGSVAVPAPAAGLDARKRLSGIELIKNIADPLKTRYFLIGSITEYSSAKEDVTIAPTISAKEKTRYQKDYDAYVGYFKAENLALPQQPKTLQEWELDYGSKGRSAKMHVARVAVTAKLLDVKTSKTVWTGMLNISDSGLQRALNKVLDAIAESIAKGETTEGRKKQ
;
A
#
# COMPACT_ATOMS: atom_id res chain seq x y z
N MET A 1 -1.57 36.28 0.26
CA MET A 1 -0.38 35.39 0.32
C MET A 1 0.21 35.31 -1.07
N HIS A 2 1.43 35.84 -1.25
CA HIS A 2 2.10 35.86 -2.55
C HIS A 2 2.55 34.45 -2.95
N HIS A 3 2.03 33.93 -4.06
CA HIS A 3 2.56 32.73 -4.69
C HIS A 3 3.93 33.04 -5.30
N LEU A 4 4.99 32.78 -4.52
CA LEU A 4 6.34 32.61 -5.05
C LEU A 4 6.35 31.32 -5.91
N TYR A 5 6.01 31.46 -7.19
CA TYR A 5 6.29 30.42 -8.19
C TYR A 5 7.82 30.34 -8.34
N ARG A 6 8.44 29.37 -7.64
CA ARG A 6 9.85 29.07 -7.84
C ARG A 6 10.07 28.64 -9.29
N LEU A 7 11.00 29.35 -9.93
CA LEU A 7 11.41 29.21 -11.31
C LEU A 7 12.00 27.81 -11.54
N PHE A 8 11.40 27.02 -12.42
CA PHE A 8 11.99 25.77 -12.91
C PHE A 8 13.03 26.16 -13.96
N ILE A 9 14.31 25.87 -13.70
CA ILE A 9 15.42 26.11 -14.64
C ILE A 9 15.93 24.75 -15.09
N VAL A 10 15.62 24.36 -16.34
CA VAL A 10 16.39 23.31 -17.01
C VAL A 10 17.67 23.95 -17.55
N LEU A 11 18.78 23.58 -16.92
CA LEU A 11 20.15 23.94 -17.31
C LEU A 11 20.52 23.15 -18.57
N ILE A 12 20.49 23.78 -19.74
CA ILE A 12 21.24 23.29 -20.88
C ILE A 12 22.57 24.04 -20.86
N LEU A 13 23.57 23.48 -20.17
CA LEU A 13 24.94 23.85 -20.49
C LEU A 13 25.18 23.30 -21.90
N CYS A 14 25.33 24.18 -22.89
CA CYS A 14 25.93 23.81 -24.19
C CYS A 14 27.41 23.35 -24.06
N SER A 15 27.89 22.96 -22.86
CA SER A 15 29.21 22.36 -22.68
C SER A 15 29.25 20.87 -23.03
N VAL A 16 28.15 20.30 -23.51
CA VAL A 16 28.11 18.94 -24.06
C VAL A 16 27.41 18.98 -25.42
N LEU A 17 27.92 19.80 -26.33
CA LEU A 17 27.89 19.36 -27.72
C LEU A 17 28.78 18.12 -27.75
N PRO A 18 28.30 16.92 -28.17
CA PRO A 18 29.23 15.92 -28.63
C PRO A 18 29.96 16.59 -29.79
N THR A 19 31.20 17.00 -29.55
CA THR A 19 32.05 17.55 -30.59
C THR A 19 32.01 16.53 -31.70
N VAL A 20 31.38 16.89 -32.82
CA VAL A 20 31.28 16.02 -33.99
C VAL A 20 32.71 15.90 -34.49
N ALA A 21 33.36 14.83 -34.05
CA ALA A 21 34.75 14.54 -34.34
C ALA A 21 34.78 13.78 -35.66
N THR A 22 35.36 14.38 -36.70
CA THR A 22 35.77 13.59 -37.85
C THR A 22 37.07 12.89 -37.50
N ALA A 23 36.98 11.59 -37.22
CA ALA A 23 38.14 10.73 -37.03
C ALA A 23 38.64 10.29 -38.42
N GLY A 24 39.80 10.79 -38.86
CA GLY A 24 40.46 10.34 -40.09
C GLY A 24 41.43 9.18 -39.81
N TRP A 25 41.37 8.08 -40.56
CA TRP A 25 42.34 6.97 -40.49
C TRP A 25 43.53 7.23 -41.43
N PHE A 26 44.76 6.89 -41.02
CA PHE A 26 45.97 7.19 -41.80
C PHE A 26 46.79 5.93 -42.12
N SER A 27 47.38 5.91 -43.32
CA SER A 27 48.29 4.86 -43.83
C SER A 27 49.64 4.82 -43.10
N LYS A 28 50.39 3.72 -43.30
CA LYS A 28 51.64 3.33 -42.63
C LYS A 28 52.90 4.14 -43.02
N ASP A 29 52.82 5.05 -43.98
CA ASP A 29 54.02 5.75 -44.49
C ASP A 29 54.41 6.98 -43.65
N PRO A 30 55.72 7.21 -43.40
CA PRO A 30 56.22 8.33 -42.63
C PRO A 30 56.13 9.64 -43.43
N LEU A 31 55.10 10.42 -43.15
CA LEU A 31 54.92 11.78 -43.67
C LEU A 31 55.27 12.79 -42.56
N LYS A 32 55.95 13.89 -42.91
CA LYS A 32 55.97 15.09 -42.06
C LYS A 32 54.54 15.64 -42.02
N ARG A 33 53.92 15.65 -40.84
CA ARG A 33 52.51 16.03 -40.64
C ARG A 33 52.45 17.39 -39.95
N GLU A 34 51.60 18.26 -40.44
CA GLU A 34 51.37 19.59 -39.85
C GLU A 34 49.86 19.72 -39.65
N ILE A 35 49.40 19.73 -38.39
CA ILE A 35 47.99 19.97 -38.06
C ILE A 35 47.82 21.46 -37.88
N ILE A 36 47.43 22.12 -38.97
CA ILE A 36 47.02 23.52 -38.94
C ILE A 36 45.51 23.54 -38.74
N SER A 37 45.07 24.23 -37.67
CA SER A 37 43.66 24.60 -37.52
C SER A 37 43.54 26.10 -37.34
N THR A 38 42.51 26.65 -37.96
CA THR A 38 42.10 28.04 -37.78
C THR A 38 40.72 27.99 -37.14
N PRO A 39 40.52 28.50 -35.92
CA PRO A 39 41.43 29.34 -35.14
C PRO A 39 42.32 28.59 -34.14
N ALA A 40 43.51 29.12 -33.86
CA ALA A 40 44.50 28.57 -32.91
C ALA A 40 43.93 28.30 -31.49
N GLY A 41 44.50 27.32 -30.78
CA GLY A 41 44.06 26.85 -29.47
C GLY A 41 43.11 25.65 -29.47
N ALA A 42 42.88 24.99 -30.62
CA ALA A 42 42.06 23.77 -30.70
C ALA A 42 42.78 22.59 -30.03
N LYS A 43 42.09 21.83 -29.18
CA LYS A 43 42.63 20.62 -28.54
C LYS A 43 42.81 19.52 -29.57
N VAL A 44 43.99 18.91 -29.61
CA VAL A 44 44.31 17.78 -30.48
C VAL A 44 44.43 16.52 -29.62
N SER A 45 43.74 15.46 -30.03
CA SER A 45 43.77 14.15 -29.36
C SER A 45 43.95 13.02 -30.38
N TYR A 46 44.45 11.88 -29.92
CA TYR A 46 44.76 10.72 -30.75
C TYR A 46 44.17 9.41 -30.20
N SER A 47 43.74 8.51 -31.08
CA SER A 47 43.24 7.18 -30.74
C SER A 47 43.61 6.17 -31.82
N LEU A 48 44.00 4.94 -31.46
CA LEU A 48 44.33 3.90 -32.43
C LEU A 48 43.10 3.30 -33.14
N LYS A 49 41.92 3.38 -32.50
CA LYS A 49 40.71 2.66 -32.94
C LYS A 49 39.51 3.56 -33.25
N GLY A 50 39.66 4.88 -33.16
CA GLY A 50 38.63 5.87 -33.50
C GLY A 50 37.50 5.98 -32.47
N GLU A 51 37.15 4.90 -31.78
CA GLU A 51 36.06 4.84 -30.79
C GLU A 51 36.54 4.66 -29.33
N ASP A 52 37.83 4.38 -29.11
CA ASP A 52 38.43 4.15 -27.78
C ASP A 52 39.24 5.36 -27.24
N GLN A 53 39.59 5.30 -25.94
CA GLN A 53 40.36 6.28 -25.14
C GLN A 53 41.26 7.23 -25.94
N TRP A 54 40.88 8.51 -25.95
CA TRP A 54 41.62 9.57 -26.62
C TRP A 54 42.76 10.09 -25.73
N VAL A 55 44.00 10.06 -26.24
CA VAL A 55 45.16 10.65 -25.58
C VAL A 55 45.30 12.09 -26.05
N ALA A 56 45.34 13.04 -25.11
CA ALA A 56 45.56 14.45 -25.43
C ALA A 56 46.99 14.68 -25.90
N LEU A 57 47.15 15.30 -27.07
CA LEU A 57 48.45 15.59 -27.67
C LEU A 57 48.88 17.05 -27.46
N GLY A 58 47.94 18.00 -27.46
CA GLY A 58 48.25 19.42 -27.27
C GLY A 58 47.18 20.36 -27.83
N THR A 59 47.57 21.58 -28.23
CA THR A 59 46.69 22.56 -28.88
C THR A 59 47.27 23.11 -30.19
N THR A 60 46.42 23.56 -31.11
CA THR A 60 46.87 24.05 -32.43
C THR A 60 47.42 25.48 -32.40
N PRO A 61 48.34 25.90 -33.30
CA PRO A 61 48.95 25.09 -34.35
C PRO A 61 49.80 23.99 -33.72
N PHE A 62 49.53 22.75 -34.13
CA PHE A 62 50.15 21.57 -33.56
C PHE A 62 51.09 21.01 -34.63
N ALA A 63 52.35 21.43 -34.54
CA ALA A 63 53.40 21.02 -35.45
C ALA A 63 54.27 19.99 -34.74
N ASP A 64 54.03 18.71 -35.01
CA ASP A 64 54.93 17.67 -34.53
C ASP A 64 55.94 17.31 -35.61
N GLN A 65 57.22 17.32 -35.25
CA GLN A 65 58.25 16.57 -35.98
C GLN A 65 58.29 15.16 -35.39
N PHE A 66 57.44 14.28 -35.90
CA PHE A 66 57.39 12.90 -35.42
C PHE A 66 58.60 12.09 -35.89
N GLU A 67 59.32 11.48 -34.95
CA GLU A 67 60.22 10.36 -35.24
C GLU A 67 59.35 9.17 -35.70
N PRO A 68 59.56 8.62 -36.91
CA PRO A 68 58.71 7.60 -37.52
C PRO A 68 58.45 6.35 -36.66
N ASP A 69 59.28 6.12 -35.66
CA ASP A 69 59.37 4.85 -34.95
C ASP A 69 58.55 4.82 -33.66
N LYS A 70 57.95 5.96 -33.24
CA LYS A 70 57.35 6.11 -31.90
C LYS A 70 55.82 6.11 -31.85
N PHE A 71 55.10 6.26 -32.96
CA PHE A 71 53.63 6.22 -32.95
C PHE A 71 53.02 5.54 -34.20
N PRO A 72 52.05 4.60 -34.04
CA PRO A 72 51.44 3.90 -35.16
C PRO A 72 50.46 4.76 -35.98
N ALA A 73 50.04 4.24 -37.12
CA ALA A 73 48.82 4.68 -37.80
C ALA A 73 47.62 4.69 -36.83
N GLY A 74 46.85 5.77 -36.80
CA GLY A 74 45.69 5.93 -35.92
C GLY A 74 44.86 7.15 -36.28
N TYR A 75 43.82 7.42 -35.51
CA TYR A 75 42.87 8.50 -35.68
C TYR A 75 43.26 9.74 -34.89
N TYR A 76 43.06 10.91 -35.49
CA TYR A 76 43.27 12.20 -34.84
C TYR A 76 41.95 12.95 -34.75
N ARG A 77 41.75 13.66 -33.65
CA ARG A 77 40.57 14.46 -33.33
C ARG A 77 41.02 15.85 -32.93
N VAL A 78 40.49 16.87 -33.63
CA VAL A 78 40.75 18.28 -33.33
C VAL A 78 39.44 18.92 -32.88
N GLU A 79 39.45 19.54 -31.71
CA GLU A 79 38.27 20.06 -31.04
C GLU A 79 38.47 21.50 -30.59
N LYS A 80 37.47 22.33 -30.80
CA LYS A 80 37.40 23.64 -30.18
C LYS A 80 35.96 24.03 -29.92
N GLU A 81 35.70 24.49 -28.71
CA GLU A 81 34.38 24.94 -28.30
C GLU A 81 33.89 26.05 -29.25
N GLY A 82 32.65 25.94 -29.75
CA GLY A 82 32.06 26.87 -30.72
C GLY A 82 32.48 26.69 -32.18
N TYR A 83 33.23 25.62 -32.49
CA TYR A 83 33.68 25.34 -33.84
C TYR A 83 33.38 23.90 -34.24
N LYS A 84 33.03 23.69 -35.51
CA LYS A 84 32.92 22.36 -36.13
C LYS A 84 34.18 22.06 -36.94
N SER A 85 34.70 20.85 -36.81
CA SER A 85 35.88 20.40 -37.57
C SER A 85 35.47 19.86 -38.94
N GLU A 86 36.11 20.35 -40.00
CA GLU A 86 36.05 19.79 -41.34
C GLU A 86 37.45 19.31 -41.73
N THR A 87 37.56 18.02 -42.01
CA THR A 87 38.82 17.41 -42.44
C THR A 87 38.94 17.51 -43.96
N ARG A 88 39.94 18.21 -44.47
CA ARG A 88 40.25 18.26 -45.90
C ARG A 88 41.64 17.72 -46.18
N LEU A 89 41.74 16.82 -47.16
CA LEU A 89 43.01 16.41 -47.74
C LEU A 89 43.43 17.46 -48.76
N GLN A 90 44.48 18.23 -48.45
CA GLN A 90 45.10 19.13 -49.41
C GLN A 90 46.30 18.40 -50.05
N PRO A 91 46.31 18.24 -51.38
CA PRO A 91 47.51 17.76 -52.06
C PRO A 91 48.62 18.80 -51.89
N ALA A 92 49.80 18.39 -51.43
CA ALA A 92 50.96 19.26 -51.45
C ALA A 92 51.43 19.46 -52.90
N PRO A 93 51.97 20.65 -53.26
CA PRO A 93 52.54 20.85 -54.58
C PRO A 93 53.64 19.80 -54.84
N PRO A 94 53.68 19.19 -56.05
CA PRO A 94 54.67 18.18 -56.36
C PRO A 94 56.08 18.79 -56.28
N ALA A 95 56.89 18.31 -55.35
CA ALA A 95 58.30 18.71 -55.24
C ALA A 95 59.18 17.65 -55.91
N ASN A 96 59.77 18.02 -57.06
CA ASN A 96 60.88 17.34 -57.73
C ASN A 96 60.90 15.80 -57.62
N GLY A 97 59.96 15.12 -58.29
CA GLY A 97 60.00 13.68 -58.51
C GLY A 97 59.76 12.79 -57.28
N LYS A 98 59.35 13.35 -56.13
CA LYS A 98 58.94 12.58 -54.96
C LYS A 98 57.43 12.31 -54.96
N PRO A 99 56.98 11.20 -54.32
CA PRO A 99 55.56 10.90 -54.16
C PRO A 99 54.81 12.11 -53.59
N GLN A 100 53.62 12.39 -54.14
CA GLN A 100 52.78 13.51 -53.72
C GLN A 100 52.44 13.35 -52.24
N SER A 101 52.95 14.25 -51.39
CA SER A 101 52.56 14.28 -49.99
C SER A 101 51.18 14.95 -49.87
N PHE A 102 50.35 14.46 -48.97
CA PHE A 102 49.07 15.10 -48.64
C PHE A 102 49.24 15.83 -47.31
N LYS A 103 48.89 17.12 -47.28
CA LYS A 103 48.70 17.85 -46.02
C LYS A 103 47.26 17.66 -45.59
N LEU A 104 47.05 17.24 -44.36
CA LEU A 104 45.71 17.23 -43.78
C LEU A 104 45.45 18.61 -43.18
N ALA A 105 44.52 19.36 -43.76
CA ALA A 105 44.09 20.63 -43.20
C ALA A 105 42.79 20.39 -42.44
N PHE A 106 42.78 20.76 -41.15
CA PHE A 106 41.54 20.85 -40.40
C PHE A 106 41.03 22.28 -40.51
N SER A 107 40.01 22.48 -41.32
CA SER A 107 39.31 23.75 -41.32
C SER A 107 38.29 23.72 -40.19
N MET A 108 38.37 24.65 -39.25
CA MET A 108 37.33 24.78 -38.26
C MET A 108 36.43 25.95 -38.61
N GLN A 109 35.15 25.67 -38.79
CA GLN A 109 34.15 26.70 -39.06
C GLN A 109 33.49 27.10 -37.74
N PRO A 110 33.40 28.40 -37.43
CA PRO A 110 32.63 28.85 -36.29
C PRO A 110 31.17 28.44 -36.49
N ILE A 111 30.52 27.95 -35.43
CA ILE A 111 29.08 27.76 -35.44
C ILE A 111 28.47 29.16 -35.43
N THR A 112 27.83 29.55 -36.53
CA THR A 112 27.29 30.91 -36.71
C THR A 112 25.82 31.02 -36.34
N THR A 113 25.11 29.89 -36.20
CA THR A 113 23.68 29.88 -35.91
C THR A 113 23.31 28.66 -35.05
N ILE A 114 22.55 28.89 -33.97
CA ILE A 114 21.86 27.82 -33.24
C ILE A 114 20.37 28.02 -33.47
N ARG A 115 19.70 27.01 -34.03
CA ARG A 115 18.26 26.97 -34.19
C ARG A 115 17.66 26.16 -33.05
N LEU A 116 16.63 26.70 -32.41
CA LEU A 116 15.88 25.99 -31.39
C LEU A 116 14.52 25.66 -31.98
N THR A 117 14.24 24.38 -32.13
CA THR A 117 12.97 23.93 -32.66
C THR A 117 12.23 23.18 -31.57
N VAL A 118 11.24 23.85 -30.96
CA VAL A 118 10.33 23.17 -30.03
C VAL A 118 9.22 22.52 -30.85
N THR A 119 9.25 21.20 -30.96
CA THR A 119 8.36 20.42 -31.83
C THR A 119 7.03 20.05 -31.16
N SER A 120 6.89 20.31 -29.85
CA SER A 120 5.79 19.79 -29.05
C SER A 120 4.64 20.77 -28.82
N LYS A 121 3.43 20.22 -28.69
CA LYS A 121 2.25 20.91 -28.15
C LYS A 121 2.32 20.90 -26.61
N PRO A 122 1.81 21.93 -25.92
CA PRO A 122 0.94 23.00 -26.42
C PRO A 122 1.69 24.27 -26.89
N SER A 123 1.07 25.01 -27.82
CA SER A 123 1.59 26.19 -28.54
C SER A 123 1.65 27.49 -27.71
N GLU A 124 1.89 27.36 -26.40
CA GLU A 124 1.82 28.48 -25.44
C GLU A 124 3.06 28.55 -24.54
N ALA A 125 4.00 27.63 -24.69
CA ALA A 125 5.22 27.66 -23.91
C ALA A 125 6.05 28.90 -24.26
N MET A 126 6.50 29.61 -23.23
CA MET A 126 7.33 30.79 -23.35
C MET A 126 8.80 30.40 -23.43
N ILE A 127 9.49 30.78 -24.49
CA ILE A 127 10.95 30.63 -24.58
C ILE A 127 11.61 31.84 -23.92
N LEU A 128 12.53 31.58 -23.00
CA LEU A 128 13.31 32.58 -22.28
C LEU A 128 14.80 32.35 -22.55
N PHE A 129 15.59 33.42 -22.51
CA PHE A 129 17.03 33.42 -22.72
C PHE A 129 17.74 34.22 -21.61
N GLY A 130 18.92 33.74 -21.20
CA GLY A 130 19.82 34.43 -20.28
C GLY A 130 21.29 34.17 -20.58
N THR A 131 22.18 35.04 -20.12
CA THR A 131 23.64 34.88 -20.25
C THR A 131 24.24 34.02 -19.14
N ASP A 132 23.46 33.73 -18.08
CA ASP A 132 23.78 32.72 -17.08
C ASP A 132 22.49 32.10 -16.48
N LYS A 133 22.62 31.02 -15.68
CA LYS A 133 21.50 30.29 -15.05
C LYS A 133 20.62 31.21 -14.20
N ASN A 134 21.20 32.21 -13.57
CA ASN A 134 20.54 33.14 -12.65
C ASN A 134 20.06 34.42 -13.37
N ASN A 135 20.45 34.62 -14.63
CA ASN A 135 20.25 35.85 -15.40
C ASN A 135 19.38 35.61 -16.66
N ILE A 136 18.27 34.89 -16.52
CA ILE A 136 17.27 34.72 -17.58
C ILE A 136 16.41 35.98 -17.65
N THR A 137 16.86 36.95 -18.45
CA THR A 137 16.27 38.30 -18.52
C THR A 137 15.48 38.57 -19.79
N LYS A 138 15.64 37.76 -20.85
CA LYS A 138 15.03 38.03 -22.15
C LYS A 138 13.93 37.03 -22.48
N GLN A 139 12.71 37.54 -22.63
CA GLN A 139 11.59 36.79 -23.17
C GLN A 139 11.66 36.77 -24.70
N LEU A 140 11.69 35.58 -25.29
CA LEU A 140 11.86 35.41 -26.74
C LEU A 140 10.52 35.27 -27.48
N GLY A 141 9.52 34.61 -26.89
CA GLY A 141 8.16 34.48 -27.47
C GLY A 141 7.51 33.12 -27.21
N PRO A 142 6.23 32.92 -27.59
CA PRO A 142 5.53 31.65 -27.46
C PRO A 142 5.97 30.62 -28.51
N THR A 143 5.63 29.36 -28.29
CA THR A 143 5.88 28.24 -29.22
C THR A 143 4.80 28.10 -30.30
N PRO A 144 5.10 27.59 -31.52
CA PRO A 144 6.43 27.23 -32.00
C PRO A 144 7.27 28.49 -32.24
N TYR A 145 8.44 28.54 -31.62
CA TYR A 145 9.38 29.65 -31.79
C TYR A 145 10.34 29.28 -32.92
N LYS A 146 10.31 30.03 -34.01
CA LYS A 146 11.27 29.90 -35.13
C LYS A 146 12.02 31.21 -35.26
N GLU A 147 13.09 31.38 -34.50
CA GLU A 147 14.04 32.48 -34.71
C GLU A 147 15.36 31.89 -35.19
N SER A 148 15.78 32.25 -36.40
CA SER A 148 17.16 32.11 -36.84
C SER A 148 17.84 33.45 -36.59
N LYS A 149 18.82 33.49 -35.69
CA LYS A 149 19.72 34.64 -35.60
C LYS A 149 21.00 34.35 -36.36
N THR A 150 21.23 35.16 -37.37
CA THR A 150 22.49 35.21 -38.11
C THR A 150 23.31 36.35 -37.51
N ASP A 151 24.39 36.03 -36.81
CA ASP A 151 25.39 37.04 -36.44
C ASP A 151 26.22 37.37 -37.68
N ALA A 152 25.64 38.19 -38.56
CA ALA A 152 26.35 38.73 -39.70
C ALA A 152 27.19 39.93 -39.26
N ALA A 153 28.50 39.73 -39.27
CA ALA A 153 29.53 40.77 -39.46
C ALA A 153 29.78 41.78 -38.32
N SER A 154 30.19 41.29 -37.15
CA SER A 154 30.97 42.08 -36.18
C SER A 154 32.39 41.48 -36.09
N GLU A 155 33.43 42.29 -36.32
CA GLU A 155 34.85 41.87 -36.17
C GLU A 155 35.24 41.58 -34.71
N GLU A 156 34.38 41.90 -33.75
CA GLU A 156 34.49 41.34 -32.40
C GLU A 156 33.90 39.93 -32.40
N LYS A 157 34.81 38.94 -32.40
CA LYS A 157 34.54 37.51 -32.27
C LYS A 157 33.29 37.24 -31.43
N PRO A 158 32.25 36.56 -31.96
CA PRO A 158 31.14 36.11 -31.14
C PRO A 158 31.65 35.00 -30.24
N SER A 159 32.08 35.39 -29.04
CA SER A 159 31.81 34.59 -27.87
C SER A 159 30.30 34.49 -27.84
N TRP A 160 29.74 33.35 -28.27
CA TRP A 160 28.46 32.90 -27.77
C TRP A 160 28.64 32.87 -26.25
N GLU A 161 28.34 33.98 -25.58
CA GLU A 161 28.42 34.11 -24.15
C GLU A 161 27.43 33.11 -23.60
N LYS A 162 27.93 31.91 -23.25
CA LYS A 162 27.33 30.88 -22.40
C LYS A 162 25.85 31.10 -22.11
N GLY A 163 25.00 30.95 -23.13
CA GLY A 163 23.59 31.31 -23.01
C GLY A 163 22.76 30.14 -22.50
N TYR A 164 21.77 30.44 -21.66
CA TYR A 164 20.80 29.48 -21.16
C TYR A 164 19.45 29.72 -21.84
N TYR A 165 18.93 28.71 -22.51
CA TYR A 165 17.58 28.71 -23.06
C TYR A 165 16.65 27.93 -22.14
N LEU A 166 15.54 28.54 -21.77
CA LEU A 166 14.52 27.94 -20.92
C LEU A 166 13.17 28.01 -21.63
N ALA A 167 12.67 26.85 -22.05
CA ALA A 167 11.27 26.72 -22.41
C ALA A 167 10.45 26.59 -21.12
N ARG A 168 9.54 27.54 -20.88
CA ARG A 168 8.68 27.57 -19.70
C ARG A 168 7.23 27.45 -20.10
N LEU A 169 6.61 26.38 -19.63
CA LEU A 169 5.17 26.24 -19.61
C LEU A 169 4.78 25.66 -18.24
N ASN A 170 3.83 26.30 -17.56
CA ASN A 170 3.44 25.85 -16.23
C ASN A 170 2.94 24.41 -16.29
N GLY A 171 3.52 23.53 -15.47
CA GLY A 171 3.17 22.12 -15.45
C GLY A 171 3.86 21.27 -16.53
N TYR A 172 4.89 21.78 -17.21
CA TYR A 172 5.67 21.00 -18.20
C TYR A 172 7.18 21.17 -17.98
N ARG A 173 7.95 20.17 -18.36
CA ARG A 173 9.42 20.22 -18.44
C ARG A 173 9.91 20.04 -19.88
N PRO A 174 10.96 20.75 -20.29
CA PRO A 174 11.61 20.49 -21.56
C PRO A 174 12.40 19.18 -21.50
N LYS A 175 12.29 18.37 -22.54
CA LYS A 175 13.08 17.16 -22.79
C LYS A 175 13.75 17.28 -24.15
N MET A 176 15.08 17.16 -24.18
CA MET A 176 15.83 17.17 -25.44
C MET A 176 15.56 15.86 -26.20
N ILE A 177 15.07 15.97 -27.44
CA ILE A 177 14.75 14.83 -28.30
C ILE A 177 15.91 14.54 -29.24
N ALA A 178 16.45 15.57 -29.89
CA ALA A 178 17.48 15.42 -30.91
C ALA A 178 18.34 16.68 -31.01
N THR A 179 19.56 16.49 -31.53
CA THR A 179 20.49 17.55 -31.90
C THR A 179 20.94 17.28 -33.33
N GLU A 180 20.57 18.14 -34.26
CA GLU A 180 21.00 18.06 -35.66
C GLU A 180 22.07 19.11 -35.93
N ALA A 181 23.18 18.74 -36.53
CA ALA A 181 24.30 19.66 -36.78
C ALA A 181 24.64 19.72 -38.27
N SER A 182 24.33 20.83 -38.93
CA SER A 182 24.74 21.14 -40.32
C SER A 182 26.14 21.79 -40.36
N SER A 183 26.59 22.27 -41.53
CA SER A 183 27.92 22.88 -41.71
C SER A 183 28.10 24.18 -40.90
N SER A 184 27.03 24.92 -40.64
CA SER A 184 27.05 26.21 -39.92
C SER A 184 26.04 26.32 -38.79
N ASP A 185 25.04 25.42 -38.76
CA ASP A 185 23.87 25.54 -37.88
C ASP A 185 23.74 24.29 -36.98
N VAL A 186 23.46 24.49 -35.69
CA VAL A 186 23.02 23.42 -34.77
C VAL A 186 21.53 23.61 -34.46
N GLU A 187 20.71 22.60 -34.73
CA GLU A 187 19.30 22.56 -34.40
C GLU A 187 19.07 21.68 -33.17
N LEU A 188 18.49 22.27 -32.11
CA LEU A 188 18.10 21.53 -30.90
C LEU A 188 16.59 21.32 -30.90
N HIS A 189 16.18 20.06 -30.84
CA HIS A 189 14.78 19.65 -30.78
C HIS A 189 14.36 19.34 -29.35
N PHE A 190 13.30 19.99 -28.87
CA PHE A 190 12.74 19.76 -27.54
C PHE A 190 11.28 19.33 -27.59
N ASP A 191 10.94 18.41 -26.69
CA ASP A 191 9.57 18.11 -26.27
C ASP A 191 9.25 18.83 -24.96
N LEU A 192 7.97 19.02 -24.69
CA LEU A 192 7.46 19.45 -23.40
C LEU A 192 6.68 18.29 -22.80
N GLU A 193 7.31 17.59 -21.87
CA GLU A 193 6.62 16.54 -21.11
C GLU A 193 5.84 17.20 -19.97
N PRO A 194 4.56 16.84 -19.76
CA PRO A 194 3.83 17.30 -18.59
C PRO A 194 4.55 16.82 -17.32
N LEU A 195 4.68 17.72 -16.35
CA LEU A 195 5.11 17.38 -15.00
C LEU A 195 4.05 16.44 -14.38
N PRO A 196 4.46 15.48 -13.55
CA PRO A 196 3.51 14.68 -12.78
C PRO A 196 2.58 15.61 -11.98
N THR A 197 1.28 15.40 -12.13
CA THR A 197 0.28 16.11 -11.33
C THR A 197 0.15 15.45 -9.96
N ALA A 198 -0.25 16.22 -8.95
CA ALA A 198 -0.57 15.64 -7.64
C ALA A 198 -1.63 14.54 -7.81
N PRO A 199 -1.50 13.40 -7.09
CA PRO A 199 -2.45 12.31 -7.19
C PRO A 199 -3.86 12.78 -6.81
N ALA A 200 -4.84 12.41 -7.63
CA ALA A 200 -6.25 12.69 -7.31
C ALA A 200 -6.64 12.00 -6.00
N PRO A 201 -7.51 12.62 -5.17
CA PRO A 201 -7.99 11.98 -3.94
C PRO A 201 -8.53 10.56 -4.22
N PRO A 202 -8.31 9.61 -3.29
CA PRO A 202 -8.85 8.27 -3.47
C PRO A 202 -10.38 8.29 -3.42
N GLU A 203 -11.01 7.53 -4.31
CA GLU A 203 -12.43 7.24 -4.25
C GLU A 203 -12.76 6.48 -2.96
N ILE A 204 -13.89 6.86 -2.35
CA ILE A 204 -14.39 6.22 -1.15
C ILE A 204 -15.65 5.42 -1.45
N GLU A 205 -15.77 4.29 -0.78
CA GLU A 205 -16.93 3.43 -0.82
C GLU A 205 -17.50 3.32 0.59
N TYR A 206 -18.81 3.44 0.70
CA TYR A 206 -19.50 3.16 1.95
C TYR A 206 -19.85 1.67 1.96
N PRO A 207 -19.34 0.88 2.92
CA PRO A 207 -19.76 -0.50 3.06
C PRO A 207 -21.26 -0.56 3.33
N ASP A 208 -21.87 -1.70 3.03
CA ASP A 208 -23.27 -1.93 3.38
C ASP A 208 -23.46 -1.73 4.89
N ALA A 209 -24.57 -1.09 5.24
CA ALA A 209 -24.95 -0.77 6.60
C ALA A 209 -24.97 -2.06 7.46
N ASP A 210 -25.47 -3.13 6.84
CA ASP A 210 -25.45 -4.49 7.33
C ASP A 210 -24.03 -4.95 7.69
N ALA A 211 -23.07 -4.81 6.78
CA ALA A 211 -21.69 -5.25 7.00
C ALA A 211 -20.98 -4.51 8.16
N VAL A 212 -21.39 -3.29 8.49
CA VAL A 212 -20.80 -2.49 9.59
C VAL A 212 -21.42 -2.84 10.94
N ALA A 213 -22.73 -3.05 10.99
CA ALA A 213 -23.39 -3.42 12.23
C ALA A 213 -23.05 -4.85 12.68
N TYR A 214 -22.71 -5.73 11.74
CA TYR A 214 -22.49 -7.14 12.03
C TYR A 214 -21.04 -7.41 12.43
N LYS A 215 -20.86 -7.60 13.73
CA LYS A 215 -19.58 -8.01 14.29
C LYS A 215 -19.43 -9.53 14.19
N PRO A 216 -18.21 -10.04 13.89
CA PRO A 216 -17.95 -11.46 14.01
C PRO A 216 -18.27 -11.94 15.42
N VAL A 217 -18.70 -13.19 15.57
CA VAL A 217 -18.94 -13.79 16.88
C VAL A 217 -17.65 -13.73 17.68
N PHE A 218 -17.68 -12.96 18.77
CA PHE A 218 -16.59 -12.98 19.73
C PHE A 218 -16.83 -14.18 20.65
N ILE A 219 -15.89 -15.11 20.67
CA ILE A 219 -15.92 -16.29 21.52
C ILE A 219 -14.72 -16.18 22.45
N ASP A 220 -14.99 -16.04 23.74
CA ASP A 220 -14.02 -16.25 24.80
C ASP A 220 -14.31 -17.60 25.44
N ALA A 221 -13.71 -18.64 24.88
CA ALA A 221 -13.86 -20.01 25.36
C ALA A 221 -12.57 -20.51 26.00
N PHE A 222 -12.74 -21.08 27.20
CA PHE A 222 -11.73 -21.80 27.94
C PHE A 222 -12.11 -23.28 28.01
N LYS A 223 -11.20 -24.15 27.58
CA LYS A 223 -11.30 -25.60 27.75
C LYS A 223 -10.20 -26.05 28.68
N ASN A 224 -10.51 -26.98 29.58
CA ASN A 224 -9.48 -27.64 30.38
C ASN A 224 -8.58 -28.49 29.44
N PRO A 225 -7.28 -28.18 29.29
CA PRO A 225 -6.40 -28.87 28.35
C PRO A 225 -6.24 -30.36 28.65
N ASP A 226 -6.41 -30.75 29.92
CA ASP A 226 -6.24 -32.13 30.37
C ASP A 226 -7.50 -32.99 30.14
N GLU A 227 -8.61 -32.39 29.69
CA GLU A 227 -9.87 -33.08 29.50
C GLU A 227 -10.34 -33.02 28.05
N GLU A 228 -10.22 -34.16 27.36
CA GLU A 228 -10.90 -34.37 26.09
C GLU A 228 -12.40 -34.59 26.33
N ILE A 229 -13.25 -34.02 25.47
CA ILE A 229 -14.69 -34.20 25.49
C ILE A 229 -15.02 -35.21 24.39
N PRO A 230 -15.19 -36.52 24.69
CA PRO A 230 -15.41 -37.51 23.65
C PRO A 230 -16.77 -37.28 23.01
N THR A 231 -16.83 -37.28 21.68
CA THR A 231 -18.10 -37.11 20.94
C THR A 231 -19.10 -38.23 21.23
N ALA A 232 -18.64 -39.42 21.62
CA ALA A 232 -19.50 -40.54 22.03
C ALA A 232 -20.13 -40.37 23.43
N ALA A 233 -19.74 -39.35 24.20
CA ALA A 233 -20.24 -39.15 25.55
C ALA A 233 -21.60 -38.44 25.56
N ALA A 234 -22.54 -38.95 26.36
CA ALA A 234 -23.86 -38.35 26.50
C ALA A 234 -23.81 -36.97 27.18
N VAL A 235 -24.46 -35.98 26.57
CA VAL A 235 -24.60 -34.61 27.07
C VAL A 235 -26.06 -34.33 27.41
N ALA A 236 -26.33 -33.81 28.62
CA ALA A 236 -27.62 -33.22 28.95
C ALA A 236 -27.52 -31.70 28.85
N VAL A 237 -28.47 -31.07 28.18
CA VAL A 237 -28.53 -29.61 28.05
C VAL A 237 -29.65 -29.10 28.93
N MET A 238 -29.30 -28.24 29.89
CA MET A 238 -30.29 -27.55 30.73
C MET A 238 -30.85 -26.32 30.04
N ASP A 239 -32.01 -25.87 30.49
CA ASP A 239 -32.59 -24.61 30.02
C ASP A 239 -31.69 -23.42 30.28
N PHE A 240 -31.55 -22.59 29.25
CA PHE A 240 -30.74 -21.37 29.31
C PHE A 240 -31.52 -20.28 30.04
N ASN A 241 -31.02 -19.84 31.18
CA ASN A 241 -31.67 -18.79 31.97
C ASN A 241 -31.50 -17.40 31.35
N GLY A 242 -32.26 -16.40 31.84
CA GLY A 242 -32.08 -14.99 31.47
C GLY A 242 -33.01 -14.44 30.37
N VAL A 243 -33.89 -15.27 29.82
CA VAL A 243 -34.95 -14.87 28.87
C VAL A 243 -36.31 -15.47 29.27
N PRO A 244 -37.44 -15.05 28.68
CA PRO A 244 -38.74 -15.69 28.89
C PRO A 244 -38.73 -17.19 28.58
N LYS A 245 -39.50 -17.99 29.32
CA LYS A 245 -39.44 -19.47 29.32
C LYS A 245 -39.62 -20.10 27.93
N ASP A 246 -40.51 -19.56 27.12
CA ASP A 246 -40.76 -19.97 25.72
C ASP A 246 -39.53 -19.79 24.82
N VAL A 247 -38.75 -18.73 25.06
CA VAL A 247 -37.49 -18.48 24.38
C VAL A 247 -36.40 -19.44 24.89
N GLN A 248 -36.36 -19.69 26.21
CA GLN A 248 -35.40 -20.64 26.81
C GLN A 248 -35.53 -22.01 26.15
N THR A 249 -36.74 -22.57 26.11
CA THR A 249 -37.01 -23.90 25.53
C THR A 249 -36.58 -23.98 24.08
N THR A 250 -36.89 -22.95 23.28
CA THR A 250 -36.52 -22.89 21.85
C THR A 250 -35.00 -22.88 21.66
N ILE A 251 -34.28 -22.20 22.55
CA ILE A 251 -32.82 -22.10 22.51
C ILE A 251 -32.17 -23.41 22.90
N THR A 252 -32.66 -24.03 23.98
CA THR A 252 -32.23 -25.35 24.43
C THR A 252 -32.42 -26.37 23.30
N ASP A 253 -33.60 -26.44 22.70
CA ASP A 253 -33.92 -27.41 21.64
C ASP A 253 -33.06 -27.17 20.39
N SER A 254 -32.85 -25.90 20.02
CA SER A 254 -31.97 -25.55 18.89
C SER A 254 -30.51 -25.95 19.14
N LEU A 255 -30.02 -25.81 20.37
CA LEU A 255 -28.66 -26.20 20.74
C LEU A 255 -28.50 -27.73 20.79
N ILE A 256 -29.51 -28.45 21.31
CA ILE A 256 -29.57 -29.91 21.30
C ILE A 256 -29.40 -30.42 19.87
N LEU A 257 -30.19 -29.90 18.92
CA LEU A 257 -30.09 -30.30 17.51
C LEU A 257 -28.71 -30.00 16.91
N LYS A 258 -28.09 -28.87 17.27
CA LYS A 258 -26.75 -28.51 16.79
C LYS A 258 -25.66 -29.43 17.35
N LEU A 259 -25.73 -29.78 18.64
CA LEU A 259 -24.82 -30.75 19.26
C LEU A 259 -24.98 -32.16 18.68
N GLN A 260 -26.21 -32.61 18.45
CA GLN A 260 -26.48 -33.89 17.78
C GLN A 260 -25.88 -33.93 16.37
N ARG A 261 -25.97 -32.84 15.60
CA ARG A 261 -25.32 -32.72 14.28
C ARG A 261 -23.78 -32.75 14.36
N LYS A 262 -23.19 -32.47 15.52
CA LYS A 262 -21.75 -32.62 15.79
C LYS A 262 -21.37 -34.01 16.31
N GLY A 263 -22.33 -34.94 16.35
CA GLY A 263 -22.10 -36.34 16.73
C GLY A 263 -22.25 -36.63 18.23
N PHE A 264 -22.66 -35.65 19.04
CA PHE A 264 -22.91 -35.89 20.46
C PHE A 264 -24.26 -36.61 20.66
N PRO A 265 -24.31 -37.69 21.45
CA PRO A 265 -25.58 -38.19 21.97
C PRO A 265 -26.10 -37.18 23.00
N VAL A 266 -27.25 -36.57 22.71
CA VAL A 266 -27.86 -35.56 23.60
C VAL A 266 -29.14 -36.13 24.19
N LEU A 267 -29.28 -36.01 25.51
CA LEU A 267 -30.48 -36.46 26.22
C LEU A 267 -31.68 -35.55 25.86
N GLU A 268 -32.84 -36.15 25.60
CA GLU A 268 -34.06 -35.38 25.34
C GLU A 268 -34.51 -34.63 26.60
N ARG A 269 -35.05 -33.42 26.40
CA ARG A 269 -35.44 -32.51 27.48
C ARG A 269 -36.49 -33.11 28.40
N GLU A 270 -37.45 -33.86 27.85
CA GLU A 270 -38.55 -34.47 28.63
C GLU A 270 -38.03 -35.44 29.71
N TYR A 271 -37.00 -36.25 29.40
CA TYR A 271 -36.38 -37.13 30.39
C TYR A 271 -35.65 -36.34 31.48
N LEU A 272 -35.01 -35.23 31.10
CA LEU A 272 -34.34 -34.35 32.05
C LEU A 272 -35.36 -33.66 32.97
N GLU A 273 -36.45 -33.14 32.44
CA GLU A 273 -37.53 -32.51 33.20
C GLU A 273 -38.18 -33.50 34.17
N LYS A 274 -38.45 -34.74 33.71
CA LYS A 274 -38.99 -35.80 34.55
C LYS A 274 -38.02 -36.17 35.68
N ALA A 275 -36.73 -36.33 35.38
CA ALA A 275 -35.73 -36.64 36.39
C ALA A 275 -35.57 -35.47 37.40
N ILE A 276 -35.62 -34.22 36.94
CA ILE A 276 -35.65 -33.04 37.82
C ILE A 276 -36.89 -33.06 38.70
N ALA A 277 -38.06 -33.40 38.15
CA ALA A 277 -39.32 -33.48 38.90
C ALA A 277 -39.30 -34.63 39.92
N ASP A 278 -38.70 -35.78 39.59
CA ASP A 278 -38.57 -36.92 40.51
C ASP A 278 -37.64 -36.59 41.68
N VAL A 279 -36.53 -35.89 41.41
CA VAL A 279 -35.59 -35.43 42.47
C VAL A 279 -36.18 -34.31 43.32
N ASN A 280 -37.00 -33.43 42.71
CA ASN A 280 -37.66 -32.32 43.40
C ASN A 280 -39.10 -32.64 43.85
N GLY A 281 -39.53 -33.90 43.73
CA GLY A 281 -40.92 -34.32 43.91
C GLY A 281 -41.51 -33.87 45.24
N PRO A 282 -42.85 -33.76 45.34
CA PRO A 282 -43.50 -33.37 46.58
C PRO A 282 -43.03 -34.30 47.69
N ALA A 283 -42.58 -33.72 48.81
CA ALA A 283 -42.17 -34.50 49.97
C ALA A 283 -43.25 -35.56 50.26
N PRO A 284 -42.87 -36.82 50.55
CA PRO A 284 -43.85 -37.86 50.83
C PRO A 284 -44.81 -37.30 51.88
N ALA A 285 -46.11 -37.30 51.54
CA ALA A 285 -47.13 -36.81 52.46
C ALA A 285 -46.86 -37.44 53.82
N PRO A 286 -46.80 -36.66 54.92
CA PRO A 286 -46.49 -37.20 56.22
C PRO A 286 -47.40 -38.39 56.44
N VAL A 287 -46.82 -39.57 56.61
CA VAL A 287 -47.55 -40.79 56.89
C VAL A 287 -48.42 -40.43 58.08
N ALA A 288 -49.74 -40.38 57.87
CA ALA A 288 -50.68 -39.99 58.90
C ALA A 288 -50.47 -40.96 60.06
N ALA A 289 -49.73 -40.50 61.08
CA ALA A 289 -49.51 -41.25 62.30
C ALA A 289 -50.91 -41.56 62.84
N GLY A 290 -51.16 -42.85 63.03
CA GLY A 290 -52.48 -43.40 63.27
C GLY A 290 -53.27 -42.61 64.30
N ALA A 291 -54.57 -42.48 64.01
CA ALA A 291 -55.56 -42.03 64.95
C ALA A 291 -55.46 -42.82 66.26
N THR A 292 -54.92 -42.19 67.30
CA THR A 292 -55.26 -42.52 68.68
C THR A 292 -56.23 -41.47 69.18
N GLU A 293 -57.44 -41.91 69.48
CA GLU A 293 -58.53 -41.13 70.03
C GLU A 293 -58.17 -40.45 71.35
N ALA A 294 -58.60 -39.18 71.43
CA ALA A 294 -58.99 -38.38 72.58
C ALA A 294 -58.52 -38.80 73.99
N VAL A 295 -57.80 -37.88 74.69
CA VAL A 295 -58.27 -37.17 75.90
C VAL A 295 -57.32 -35.98 76.16
N GLY A 296 -57.88 -34.78 76.40
CA GLY A 296 -57.19 -33.73 77.16
C GLY A 296 -56.69 -32.52 76.35
N SER A 297 -57.48 -31.46 76.36
CA SER A 297 -57.10 -30.10 75.95
C SER A 297 -55.95 -29.58 76.82
N VAL A 298 -54.72 -29.65 76.31
CA VAL A 298 -53.56 -28.88 76.80
C VAL A 298 -53.10 -27.97 75.68
N ALA A 299 -52.86 -26.70 76.01
CA ALA A 299 -52.43 -25.66 75.09
C ALA A 299 -51.23 -26.12 74.26
N VAL A 300 -51.44 -26.23 72.95
CA VAL A 300 -50.40 -26.53 71.97
C VAL A 300 -49.48 -25.31 71.90
N PRO A 301 -48.19 -25.43 72.27
CA PRO A 301 -47.24 -24.36 72.01
C PRO A 301 -47.17 -24.14 70.49
N ALA A 302 -47.17 -22.87 70.08
CA ALA A 302 -46.98 -22.49 68.69
C ALA A 302 -45.85 -23.35 68.08
N PRO A 303 -46.06 -23.96 66.90
CA PRO A 303 -45.00 -24.73 66.28
C PRO A 303 -43.80 -23.80 66.16
N ALA A 304 -42.73 -24.14 66.87
CA ALA A 304 -41.43 -23.53 66.65
C ALA A 304 -41.23 -23.53 65.14
N ALA A 305 -40.78 -22.41 64.59
CA ALA A 305 -40.31 -22.30 63.22
C ALA A 305 -39.16 -23.31 63.04
N GLY A 306 -39.52 -24.57 62.85
CA GLY A 306 -38.67 -25.59 62.30
C GLY A 306 -38.37 -25.06 60.93
N LEU A 307 -37.19 -24.46 60.80
CA LEU A 307 -36.46 -24.37 59.55
C LEU A 307 -36.83 -25.62 58.76
N ASP A 308 -37.62 -25.42 57.72
CA ASP A 308 -37.92 -26.43 56.72
C ASP A 308 -36.56 -26.75 56.10
N ALA A 309 -35.83 -27.65 56.75
CA ALA A 309 -34.44 -28.02 56.50
C ALA A 309 -34.39 -28.89 55.25
N ARG A 310 -35.11 -28.47 54.20
CA ARG A 310 -34.82 -28.81 52.83
C ARG A 310 -33.43 -28.27 52.59
N LYS A 311 -32.46 -29.13 52.85
CA LYS A 311 -31.08 -29.00 52.40
C LYS A 311 -31.20 -28.75 50.90
N ARG A 312 -31.22 -27.47 50.49
CA ARG A 312 -31.22 -27.10 49.07
C ARG A 312 -29.96 -27.72 48.54
N LEU A 313 -30.11 -28.84 47.84
CA LEU A 313 -28.99 -29.52 47.20
C LEU A 313 -28.23 -28.45 46.44
N SER A 314 -26.92 -28.40 46.64
CA SER A 314 -26.09 -27.53 45.80
C SER A 314 -26.36 -27.89 44.34
N GLY A 315 -26.29 -26.93 43.42
CA GLY A 315 -26.61 -27.20 42.00
C GLY A 315 -25.82 -28.39 41.43
N ILE A 316 -24.61 -28.66 41.95
CA ILE A 316 -23.77 -29.80 41.59
C ILE A 316 -24.36 -31.13 42.12
N GLU A 317 -24.85 -31.18 43.36
CA GLU A 317 -25.47 -32.38 43.92
C GLU A 317 -26.77 -32.72 43.16
N LEU A 318 -27.56 -31.71 42.81
CA LEU A 318 -28.75 -31.89 41.97
C LEU A 318 -28.36 -32.51 40.61
N ILE A 319 -27.33 -31.95 39.95
CA ILE A 319 -26.83 -32.48 38.67
C ILE A 319 -26.39 -33.94 38.81
N LYS A 320 -25.64 -34.31 39.86
CA LYS A 320 -25.22 -35.70 40.09
C LYS A 320 -26.40 -36.65 40.26
N ASN A 321 -27.38 -36.27 41.08
CA ASN A 321 -28.56 -37.10 41.34
C ASN A 321 -29.41 -37.31 40.08
N ILE A 322 -29.42 -36.35 39.16
CA ILE A 322 -30.13 -36.44 37.88
C ILE A 322 -29.32 -37.24 36.86
N ALA A 323 -28.00 -37.08 36.84
CA ALA A 323 -27.12 -37.66 35.84
C ALA A 323 -27.00 -39.19 35.95
N ASP A 324 -26.95 -39.72 37.17
CA ASP A 324 -26.74 -41.15 37.42
C ASP A 324 -27.85 -42.02 36.78
N PRO A 325 -29.15 -41.75 36.97
CA PRO A 325 -30.23 -42.47 36.29
C PRO A 325 -30.19 -42.36 34.77
N LEU A 326 -29.76 -41.21 34.25
CA LEU A 326 -29.79 -40.89 32.82
C LEU A 326 -28.52 -41.32 32.08
N LYS A 327 -27.52 -41.84 32.81
CA LYS A 327 -26.19 -42.23 32.29
C LYS A 327 -25.51 -41.11 31.49
N THR A 328 -25.76 -39.87 31.90
CA THR A 328 -25.20 -38.69 31.24
C THR A 328 -23.81 -38.39 31.78
N ARG A 329 -22.82 -38.15 30.91
CA ARG A 329 -21.46 -37.81 31.33
C ARG A 329 -21.26 -36.32 31.55
N TYR A 330 -21.88 -35.50 30.70
CA TYR A 330 -21.70 -34.05 30.73
C TYR A 330 -23.02 -33.30 30.88
N PHE A 331 -22.98 -32.19 31.61
CA PHE A 331 -24.10 -31.25 31.72
C PHE A 331 -23.70 -29.90 31.14
N LEU A 332 -24.46 -29.44 30.14
CA LEU A 332 -24.34 -28.11 29.57
C LEU A 332 -25.35 -27.19 30.24
N ILE A 333 -24.85 -26.21 30.99
CA ILE A 333 -25.64 -25.18 31.63
C ILE A 333 -25.28 -23.82 31.02
N GLY A 334 -26.26 -22.92 30.90
CA GLY A 334 -25.99 -21.61 30.34
C GLY A 334 -26.99 -20.55 30.77
N SER A 335 -26.64 -19.31 30.48
CA SER A 335 -27.49 -18.15 30.66
C SER A 335 -27.27 -17.18 29.50
N ILE A 336 -28.36 -16.61 29.04
CA ILE A 336 -28.37 -15.52 28.09
C ILE A 336 -28.24 -14.24 28.88
N THR A 337 -27.13 -13.55 28.72
CA THR A 337 -26.81 -12.32 29.44
C THR A 337 -27.29 -11.09 28.70
N GLU A 338 -27.52 -11.19 27.39
CA GLU A 338 -28.12 -10.15 26.56
C GLU A 338 -29.00 -10.79 25.47
N TYR A 339 -30.25 -10.32 25.35
CA TYR A 339 -31.18 -10.73 24.31
C TYR A 339 -32.06 -9.55 23.94
N SER A 340 -31.55 -8.67 23.10
CA SER A 340 -32.19 -7.39 22.80
C SER A 340 -32.17 -7.11 21.30
N SER A 341 -33.16 -6.35 20.83
CA SER A 341 -33.21 -5.85 19.45
C SER A 341 -33.78 -4.45 19.47
N ALA A 342 -32.99 -3.47 19.07
CA ALA A 342 -33.37 -2.06 19.08
C ALA A 342 -33.05 -1.39 17.75
N LYS A 343 -33.74 -0.29 17.44
CA LYS A 343 -33.36 0.60 16.34
C LYS A 343 -32.22 1.50 16.83
N GLU A 344 -31.11 1.47 16.12
CA GLU A 344 -29.91 2.23 16.48
C GLU A 344 -29.39 3.02 15.29
N ASP A 345 -28.75 4.15 15.61
CA ASP A 345 -27.97 4.92 14.65
C ASP A 345 -26.57 4.29 14.56
N VAL A 346 -26.31 3.58 13.46
CA VAL A 346 -25.00 2.98 13.18
C VAL A 346 -24.19 3.92 12.30
N THR A 347 -22.99 4.27 12.75
CA THR A 347 -22.06 5.09 11.97
C THR A 347 -21.27 4.22 10.99
N ILE A 348 -21.53 4.42 9.71
CA ILE A 348 -20.84 3.76 8.60
C ILE A 348 -19.66 4.64 8.17
N ALA A 349 -18.46 4.23 8.57
CA ALA A 349 -17.25 4.89 8.11
C ALA A 349 -16.99 4.54 6.63
N PRO A 350 -16.71 5.54 5.77
CA PRO A 350 -16.26 5.26 4.42
C PRO A 350 -14.92 4.52 4.44
N THR A 351 -14.69 3.71 3.42
CA THR A 351 -13.45 2.95 3.25
C THR A 351 -12.87 3.22 1.87
N ILE A 352 -11.55 3.21 1.77
CA ILE A 352 -10.85 3.26 0.47
C ILE A 352 -10.65 1.82 0.02
N SER A 353 -11.14 1.45 -1.16
CA SER A 353 -11.02 0.08 -1.66
C SER A 353 -9.55 -0.30 -1.91
N ALA A 354 -9.22 -1.60 -1.83
CA ALA A 354 -7.84 -2.05 -2.01
C ALA A 354 -7.25 -1.69 -3.40
N LYS A 355 -8.11 -1.71 -4.44
CA LYS A 355 -7.77 -1.27 -5.78
C LYS A 355 -7.37 0.21 -5.79
N GLU A 356 -8.13 1.04 -5.09
CA GLU A 356 -7.90 2.48 -5.04
C GLU A 356 -6.68 2.84 -4.18
N LYS A 357 -6.44 2.13 -3.07
CA LYS A 357 -5.19 2.26 -2.31
C LYS A 357 -3.97 1.98 -3.18
N THR A 358 -4.03 0.92 -3.99
CA THR A 358 -2.93 0.54 -4.90
C THR A 358 -2.70 1.60 -5.97
N ARG A 359 -3.78 2.09 -6.60
CA ARG A 359 -3.71 3.17 -7.59
C ARG A 359 -3.09 4.43 -6.98
N TYR A 360 -3.65 4.89 -5.85
CA TYR A 360 -3.20 6.11 -5.18
C TYR A 360 -1.74 6.02 -4.75
N GLN A 361 -1.31 4.89 -4.19
CA GLN A 361 0.09 4.70 -3.77
C GLN A 361 1.05 4.78 -4.96
N LYS A 362 0.71 4.15 -6.08
CA LYS A 362 1.50 4.22 -7.31
C LYS A 362 1.63 5.66 -7.82
N ASP A 363 0.52 6.41 -7.84
CA ASP A 363 0.52 7.80 -8.30
C ASP A 363 1.28 8.73 -7.33
N TYR A 364 1.15 8.49 -6.02
CA TYR A 364 1.90 9.17 -4.96
C TYR A 364 3.41 8.95 -5.13
N ASP A 365 3.84 7.69 -5.27
CA ASP A 365 5.25 7.34 -5.40
C ASP A 365 5.85 7.88 -6.69
N ALA A 366 5.10 7.85 -7.80
CA ALA A 366 5.52 8.46 -9.06
C ALA A 366 5.71 9.97 -8.93
N TYR A 367 4.74 10.66 -8.30
CA TYR A 367 4.81 12.10 -8.07
C TYR A 367 5.97 12.47 -7.15
N VAL A 368 6.05 11.90 -5.94
CA VAL A 368 7.10 12.22 -4.97
C VAL A 368 8.48 11.78 -5.47
N GLY A 369 8.56 10.60 -6.08
CA GLY A 369 9.79 10.06 -6.65
C GLY A 369 10.38 10.94 -7.74
N TYR A 370 9.53 11.50 -8.62
CA TYR A 370 9.95 12.45 -9.65
C TYR A 370 10.60 13.70 -9.04
N PHE A 371 9.90 14.40 -8.14
CA PHE A 371 10.44 15.64 -7.57
C PHE A 371 11.69 15.40 -6.71
N LYS A 372 11.76 14.25 -6.03
CA LYS A 372 12.95 13.85 -5.28
C LYS A 372 14.15 13.56 -6.20
N ALA A 373 13.95 12.83 -7.30
CA ALA A 373 15.01 12.49 -8.25
C ALA A 373 15.61 13.72 -8.93
N GLU A 374 14.76 14.70 -9.24
CA GLU A 374 15.18 15.96 -9.86
C GLU A 374 15.70 17.00 -8.84
N ASN A 375 15.72 16.67 -7.55
CA ASN A 375 16.05 17.59 -6.45
C ASN A 375 15.20 18.88 -6.49
N LEU A 376 13.92 18.73 -6.80
CA LEU A 376 12.95 19.81 -6.94
C LEU A 376 12.05 19.87 -5.72
N ALA A 377 11.65 21.09 -5.32
CA ALA A 377 10.64 21.26 -4.30
C ALA A 377 9.27 20.81 -4.84
N LEU A 378 8.53 20.05 -4.03
CA LEU A 378 7.16 19.63 -4.35
C LEU A 378 6.25 20.87 -4.45
N PRO A 379 5.56 21.10 -5.59
CA PRO A 379 4.64 22.23 -5.75
C PRO A 379 3.49 22.18 -4.75
N GLN A 380 2.99 20.97 -4.49
CA GLN A 380 1.96 20.66 -3.52
C GLN A 380 2.37 19.38 -2.79
N GLN A 381 2.30 19.38 -1.46
CA GLN A 381 2.48 18.15 -0.68
C GLN A 381 1.20 17.31 -0.78
N PRO A 382 1.26 16.12 -1.41
CA PRO A 382 0.13 15.23 -1.46
C PRO A 382 -0.04 14.56 -0.10
N LYS A 383 -1.30 14.33 0.30
CA LYS A 383 -1.61 13.58 1.51
C LYS A 383 -1.17 12.13 1.35
N THR A 384 -0.75 11.53 2.45
CA THR A 384 -0.52 10.08 2.53
C THR A 384 -1.85 9.34 2.57
N LEU A 385 -1.83 8.03 2.29
CA LEU A 385 -3.03 7.18 2.43
C LEU A 385 -3.60 7.23 3.85
N GLN A 386 -2.75 7.24 4.88
CA GLN A 386 -3.17 7.31 6.27
C GLN A 386 -3.89 8.63 6.59
N GLU A 387 -3.42 9.75 6.05
CA GLU A 387 -4.10 11.04 6.20
C GLU A 387 -5.46 11.06 5.50
N TRP A 388 -5.58 10.44 4.33
CA TRP A 388 -6.88 10.27 3.67
C TRP A 388 -7.84 9.39 4.48
N GLU A 389 -7.36 8.27 5.03
CA GLU A 389 -8.17 7.41 5.89
C GLU A 389 -8.66 8.14 7.14
N LEU A 390 -7.82 8.96 7.76
CA LEU A 390 -8.19 9.80 8.90
C LEU A 390 -9.25 10.85 8.50
N ASP A 391 -9.02 11.56 7.40
CA ASP A 391 -9.94 12.57 6.88
C ASP A 391 -11.31 11.97 6.53
N TYR A 392 -11.32 10.80 5.90
CA TYR A 392 -12.56 10.12 5.53
C TYR A 392 -13.26 9.49 6.74
N GLY A 393 -12.52 9.04 7.75
CA GLY A 393 -13.09 8.57 9.02
C GLY A 393 -14.02 9.60 9.67
N SER A 394 -13.74 10.89 9.50
CA SER A 394 -14.60 11.98 10.01
C SER A 394 -15.92 12.18 9.23
N LYS A 395 -16.04 11.58 8.03
CA LYS A 395 -17.20 11.72 7.11
C LYS A 395 -18.13 10.50 7.13
N GLY A 396 -18.21 9.84 8.29
CA GLY A 396 -19.14 8.72 8.50
C GLY A 396 -20.58 9.12 8.21
N ARG A 397 -21.36 8.19 7.68
CA ARG A 397 -22.82 8.36 7.50
C ARG A 397 -23.54 7.58 8.59
N SER A 398 -24.54 8.19 9.22
CA SER A 398 -25.41 7.48 10.16
C SER A 398 -26.55 6.81 9.40
N ALA A 399 -26.78 5.53 9.68
CA ALA A 399 -27.93 4.78 9.19
C ALA A 399 -28.73 4.22 10.36
N LYS A 400 -30.05 4.45 10.34
CA LYS A 400 -30.98 3.84 11.30
C LYS A 400 -31.26 2.40 10.90
N MET A 401 -30.90 1.44 11.74
CA MET A 401 -31.16 0.03 11.49
C MET A 401 -31.52 -0.72 12.76
N HIS A 402 -32.11 -1.90 12.60
CA HIS A 402 -32.32 -2.81 13.72
C HIS A 402 -31.04 -3.57 14.02
N VAL A 403 -30.53 -3.42 15.24
CA VAL A 403 -29.38 -4.16 15.76
C VAL A 403 -29.88 -5.09 16.84
N ALA A 404 -29.72 -6.39 16.60
CA ALA A 404 -29.99 -7.44 17.56
C ALA A 404 -28.68 -7.86 18.25
N ARG A 405 -28.68 -7.87 19.58
CA ARG A 405 -27.56 -8.33 20.40
C ARG A 405 -27.94 -9.59 21.14
N VAL A 406 -27.08 -10.59 21.03
CA VAL A 406 -27.20 -11.86 21.75
C VAL A 406 -25.88 -12.15 22.43
N ALA A 407 -25.90 -12.19 23.75
CA ALA A 407 -24.77 -12.63 24.56
C ALA A 407 -25.15 -13.85 25.39
N VAL A 408 -24.31 -14.88 25.34
CA VAL A 408 -24.55 -16.17 25.99
C VAL A 408 -23.32 -16.57 26.77
N THR A 409 -23.53 -17.01 28.00
CA THR A 409 -22.52 -17.67 28.83
C THR A 409 -22.94 -19.12 29.01
N ALA A 410 -22.01 -20.05 28.80
CA ALA A 410 -22.29 -21.48 28.92
C ALA A 410 -21.10 -22.20 29.54
N LYS A 411 -21.39 -23.29 30.26
CA LYS A 411 -20.42 -24.15 30.93
C LYS A 411 -20.79 -25.60 30.71
N LEU A 412 -19.82 -26.42 30.34
CA LEU A 412 -19.94 -27.87 30.27
C LEU A 412 -19.26 -28.46 31.50
N LEU A 413 -20.01 -29.22 32.29
CA LEU A 413 -19.56 -29.86 33.52
C LEU A 413 -19.43 -31.36 33.30
N ASP A 414 -18.30 -31.96 33.68
CA ASP A 414 -18.19 -33.42 33.83
C ASP A 414 -18.87 -33.82 35.14
N VAL A 415 -19.89 -34.67 35.04
CA VAL A 415 -20.70 -35.09 36.20
C VAL A 415 -19.85 -35.84 37.22
N LYS A 416 -18.98 -36.73 36.76
CA LYS A 416 -18.19 -37.64 37.61
C LYS A 416 -17.19 -36.84 38.43
N THR A 417 -16.49 -35.90 37.79
CA THR A 417 -15.47 -35.09 38.46
C THR A 417 -16.02 -33.81 39.09
N SER A 418 -17.22 -33.39 38.67
CA SER A 418 -17.80 -32.07 38.99
C SER A 418 -16.97 -30.89 38.52
N LYS A 419 -16.02 -31.12 37.61
CA LYS A 419 -15.16 -30.07 37.06
C LYS A 419 -15.80 -29.48 35.82
N THR A 420 -15.51 -28.20 35.61
CA THR A 420 -15.86 -27.53 34.35
C THR A 420 -14.82 -27.89 33.31
N VAL A 421 -15.26 -28.56 32.24
CA VAL A 421 -14.38 -29.01 31.15
C VAL A 421 -14.32 -27.99 30.02
N TRP A 422 -15.37 -27.17 29.89
CA TRP A 422 -15.46 -26.08 28.94
C TRP A 422 -16.30 -24.94 29.52
N THR A 423 -15.89 -23.71 29.27
CA THR A 423 -16.66 -22.48 29.56
C THR A 423 -16.55 -21.57 28.35
N GLY A 424 -17.65 -21.01 27.89
CA GLY A 424 -17.66 -20.04 26.80
C GLY A 424 -18.51 -18.83 27.14
N MET A 425 -18.00 -17.65 26.82
CA MET A 425 -18.77 -16.42 26.72
C MET A 425 -18.78 -15.97 25.26
N LEU A 426 -19.97 -15.81 24.70
CA LEU A 426 -20.17 -15.44 23.30
C LEU A 426 -21.00 -14.16 23.23
N ASN A 427 -20.61 -13.25 22.35
CA ASN A 427 -21.42 -12.07 22.02
C ASN A 427 -21.40 -11.84 20.51
N ILE A 428 -22.58 -11.57 19.95
CA ILE A 428 -22.75 -11.17 18.55
C ILE A 428 -23.74 -10.00 18.44
N SER A 429 -23.53 -9.18 17.41
CA SER A 429 -24.52 -8.21 16.92
C SER A 429 -24.89 -8.57 15.48
N ASP A 430 -26.19 -8.66 15.16
CA ASP A 430 -26.73 -9.02 13.84
C ASP A 430 -28.00 -8.21 13.51
N SER A 431 -28.59 -8.32 12.31
CA SER A 431 -29.85 -7.63 11.94
C SER A 431 -31.05 -8.24 12.63
N GLY A 432 -30.96 -9.54 12.88
CA GLY A 432 -32.07 -10.37 13.29
C GLY A 432 -31.71 -11.16 14.53
N LEU A 433 -32.57 -11.09 15.54
CA LEU A 433 -32.38 -11.75 16.81
C LEU A 433 -32.24 -13.28 16.66
N GLN A 434 -33.07 -13.89 15.81
CA GLN A 434 -32.99 -15.33 15.52
C GLN A 434 -31.70 -15.70 14.75
N ARG A 435 -31.21 -14.82 13.87
CA ARG A 435 -29.97 -15.05 13.11
C ARG A 435 -28.75 -14.94 14.03
N ALA A 436 -28.70 -13.90 14.87
CA ALA A 436 -27.69 -13.72 15.92
C ALA A 436 -27.63 -14.95 16.84
N LEU A 437 -28.78 -15.35 17.38
CA LEU A 437 -28.91 -16.51 18.25
C LEU A 437 -28.42 -17.79 17.57
N ASN A 438 -28.86 -18.08 16.34
CA ASN A 438 -28.43 -19.26 15.61
C ASN A 438 -26.91 -19.33 15.42
N LYS A 439 -26.27 -18.20 15.09
CA LYS A 439 -24.82 -18.09 14.96
C LYS A 439 -24.10 -18.33 16.29
N VAL A 440 -24.61 -17.80 17.40
CA VAL A 440 -24.07 -18.04 18.74
C VAL A 440 -24.18 -19.51 19.12
N LEU A 441 -25.33 -20.14 18.90
CA LEU A 441 -25.51 -21.56 19.21
C LEU A 441 -24.65 -22.47 18.33
N ASP A 442 -24.48 -22.14 17.05
CA ASP A 442 -23.54 -22.87 16.17
C ASP A 442 -22.10 -22.73 16.67
N ALA A 443 -21.71 -21.53 17.09
CA ALA A 443 -20.39 -21.26 17.64
C ALA A 443 -20.13 -22.02 18.96
N ILE A 444 -21.14 -22.13 19.84
CA ILE A 444 -21.06 -22.96 21.07
C ILE A 444 -20.84 -24.43 20.70
N ALA A 445 -21.70 -24.98 19.84
CA ALA A 445 -21.63 -26.39 19.45
C ALA A 445 -20.30 -26.71 18.76
N GLU A 446 -19.83 -25.83 17.87
CA GLU A 446 -18.55 -25.95 17.20
C GLU A 446 -17.36 -25.88 18.17
N SER A 447 -17.38 -24.94 19.13
CA SER A 447 -16.33 -24.79 20.13
C SER A 447 -16.23 -26.01 21.05
N ILE A 448 -17.38 -26.57 21.47
CA ILE A 448 -17.42 -27.81 22.26
C ILE A 448 -16.89 -29.00 21.44
N ALA A 449 -17.29 -29.12 20.17
CA ALA A 449 -16.90 -30.22 19.29
C ALA A 449 -15.41 -30.24 18.97
N LYS A 450 -14.85 -29.09 18.58
CA LYS A 450 -13.42 -28.96 18.28
C LYS A 450 -12.55 -29.04 19.52
N GLY A 451 -13.09 -28.60 20.65
CA GLY A 451 -12.33 -28.49 21.88
C GLY A 451 -11.09 -27.61 21.75
N GLU A 452 -11.13 -26.61 20.87
CA GLU A 452 -10.05 -25.65 20.65
C GLU A 452 -10.09 -24.55 21.73
N THR A 453 -8.93 -24.27 22.35
CA THR A 453 -8.74 -23.07 23.15
C THR A 453 -8.49 -21.88 22.23
N THR A 454 -9.23 -20.79 22.41
CA THR A 454 -9.16 -19.59 21.55
C THR A 454 -7.84 -18.80 21.65
N GLU A 455 -6.82 -19.31 22.35
CA GLU A 455 -5.51 -18.67 22.48
C GLU A 455 -4.79 -18.45 21.13
N GLY A 456 -5.22 -19.13 20.06
CA GLY A 456 -4.66 -18.97 18.70
C GLY A 456 -5.02 -17.65 17.97
N ARG A 457 -5.98 -16.85 18.46
CA ARG A 457 -6.47 -15.66 17.71
C ARG A 457 -5.81 -14.31 18.05
N LYS A 458 -4.86 -14.26 18.99
CA LYS A 458 -4.12 -13.03 19.35
C LYS A 458 -2.99 -12.64 18.35
N LYS A 459 -2.92 -13.23 17.15
CA LYS A 459 -1.87 -12.95 16.14
C LYS A 459 -2.40 -12.58 14.75
N GLN A 460 -3.56 -11.93 14.64
CA GLN A 460 -3.99 -11.29 13.39
C GLN A 460 -4.25 -9.81 13.58
#